data_AF-A0A2E0R4X6-F1
#
_entry.id   AF-A0A2E0R4X6-F1
#
_cell.length_a   1.000
_cell.length_b   1.000
_cell.length_c   1.000
_cell.angle_alpha   90.00
_cell.angle_beta   90.00
_cell.angle_gamma   90.00
#
_symmetry.space_group_name_H-M   'P 1'
#
loop_
_entity.id
_entity.type
_entity.pdbx_description
1 polymer ?
#
loop_
_entity_poly.entity_id
_entity_poly.type
_entity_poly.pdbx_seq_one_letter_code
_entity_poly.pdbx_strand_id
1 'polypeptide(L)' 'MEIQVTIKNNYGNRAIYPACDNAELFASIAGTVTLTDETISKIKNLGYTVNVRPNEPTTL' A
#
# COMPACT_ATOMS: atom_id res chain seq x y z
N MET A 1 5.64 -7.01 12.64
CA MET A 1 6.03 -7.20 11.22
C MET A 1 5.72 -5.91 10.46
N GLU A 2 6.31 -5.70 9.29
CA GLU A 2 6.04 -4.51 8.49
C GLU A 2 5.76 -4.82 7.02
N ILE A 3 4.95 -3.97 6.40
CA ILE A 3 4.80 -3.89 4.95
C ILE A 3 5.12 -2.49 4.47
N GLN A 4 5.56 -2.40 3.22
CA GLN A 4 5.90 -1.14 2.58
C GLN A 4 4.90 -0.87 1.45
N VAL A 5 4.43 0.37 1.38
CA VAL A 5 3.47 0.82 0.36
C VAL A 5 3.93 2.13 -0.26
N THR A 6 3.44 2.44 -1.46
CA THR A 6 3.56 3.78 -2.05
C THR A 6 2.18 4.39 -2.22
N ILE A 7 2.08 5.71 -2.08
CA ILE A 7 0.81 6.42 -2.28
C ILE A 7 0.95 7.25 -3.54
N LYS A 8 0.06 7.02 -4.51
CA LYS A 8 -0.06 7.85 -5.71
C LYS A 8 -1.37 8.62 -5.66
N ASN A 9 -1.31 9.90 -6.02
CA ASN A 9 -2.49 10.74 -6.17
C ASN A 9 -2.73 10.97 -7.66
N ASN A 10 -3.87 10.52 -8.18
CA ASN A 10 -4.24 10.67 -9.59
C ASN A 10 -5.51 11.52 -9.69
N TYR A 11 -5.36 12.78 -10.11
CA TYR A 11 -6.46 13.73 -10.25
C TYR A 11 -7.41 13.77 -9.03
N GLY A 12 -6.85 13.78 -7.81
CA GLY A 12 -7.60 13.81 -6.55
C GLY A 12 -7.97 12.44 -5.98
N ASN A 13 -7.75 11.35 -6.72
CA ASN A 13 -7.95 9.99 -6.22
C ASN A 13 -6.65 9.44 -5.64
N ARG A 14 -6.69 9.11 -4.34
CA ARG A 14 -5.58 8.47 -3.62
C ARG A 14 -5.62 6.96 -3.82
N ALA A 15 -4.53 6.40 -4.35
CA ALA A 15 -4.34 4.96 -4.49
C ALA A 15 -3.10 4.50 -3.71
N ILE A 16 -3.23 3.40 -2.96
CA ILE A 16 -2.16 2.83 -2.14
C ILE A 16 -1.66 1.57 -2.84
N TYR A 17 -0.45 1.63 -3.39
CA TYR A 17 0.16 0.52 -4.09
C TYR A 17 1.06 -0.29 -3.15
N PRO A 18 1.08 -1.63 -3.27
CA PRO A 18 2.07 -2.44 -2.58
C PRO A 18 3.48 -2.08 -3.06
N ALA A 19 4.47 -2.16 -2.16
CA ALA A 19 5.87 -1.88 -2.46
C ALA A 19 6.82 -2.95 -1.86
N CYS A 20 6.28 -4.10 -1.47
CA CYS A 20 7.01 -5.30 -1.08
C CYS A 20 6.11 -6.53 -1.23
N ASP A 21 6.71 -7.72 -1.26
CA ASP A 21 6.04 -9.01 -1.50
C ASP A 21 4.86 -9.26 -0.55
N ASN A 22 5.01 -8.93 0.74
CA ASN A 22 3.93 -9.07 1.71
C ASN A 22 2.74 -8.15 1.39
N ALA A 23 3.00 -6.92 0.94
CA ALA A 23 1.94 -6.00 0.54
C ALA A 23 1.25 -6.49 -0.75
N GLU A 24 2.01 -7.02 -1.70
CA GLU A 24 1.48 -7.60 -2.94
C GLU A 24 0.59 -8.82 -2.67
N LEU A 25 1.01 -9.67 -1.73
CA LEU A 25 0.22 -10.82 -1.31
C LEU A 25 -1.13 -10.38 -0.71
N PHE A 26 -1.16 -9.35 0.14
CA PHE A 26 -2.42 -8.83 0.67
C PHE A 26 -3.34 -8.26 -0.42
N ALA A 27 -2.77 -7.58 -1.42
CA ALA A 27 -3.54 -7.07 -2.55
C ALA A 27 -4.14 -8.24 -3.37
N SER A 28 -3.33 -9.28 -3.64
CA SER A 28 -3.77 -10.52 -4.30
C SER A 28 -4.89 -11.24 -3.53
N ILE A 29 -4.74 -11.39 -2.20
CA ILE A 29 -5.78 -11.97 -1.33
C ILE A 29 -7.09 -11.17 -1.40
N ALA A 30 -6.99 -9.84 -1.48
CA ALA A 30 -8.14 -8.95 -1.61
C ALA A 30 -8.73 -8.92 -3.04
N GLY A 31 -8.08 -9.55 -4.02
CA GLY A 31 -8.48 -9.53 -5.42
C GLY A 31 -8.26 -8.18 -6.10
N THR A 32 -7.33 -7.36 -5.59
CA THR A 32 -7.06 -6.00 -6.09
C THR A 32 -5.58 -5.80 -6.40
N VAL A 33 -5.25 -4.79 -7.23
CA VAL A 33 -3.86 -4.39 -7.50
C VAL A 33 -3.36 -3.27 -6.57
N THR A 34 -4.27 -2.65 -5.83
CA THR A 34 -4.01 -1.63 -4.80
C THR A 34 -4.63 -2.06 -3.48
N LEU A 35 -4.11 -1.55 -2.37
CA LEU A 35 -4.69 -1.74 -1.05
C LEU A 35 -5.73 -0.64 -0.80
N THR A 36 -6.98 -1.01 -0.55
CA THR A 36 -8.01 -0.07 -0.11
C THR A 36 -7.75 0.35 1.34
N ASP A 37 -8.35 1.46 1.79
CA ASP A 37 -8.24 1.85 3.21
C ASP A 37 -8.79 0.77 4.15
N GLU A 38 -9.83 0.03 3.72
CA GLU A 38 -10.36 -1.13 4.47
C GLU A 38 -9.30 -2.24 4.60
N THR A 39 -8.63 -2.60 3.49
CA THR A 39 -7.56 -3.60 3.51
C THR A 39 -6.41 -3.15 4.40
N ILE A 40 -6.02 -1.88 4.36
CA ILE A 40 -4.99 -1.31 5.27
C ILE A 40 -5.43 -1.42 6.73
N SER A 41 -6.70 -1.15 7.05
CA SER A 41 -7.23 -1.30 8.41
C SER A 41 -7.14 -2.75 8.89
N LYS A 42 -7.54 -3.71 8.06
CA LYS A 42 -7.44 -5.15 8.37
C LYS A 42 -5.99 -5.60 8.57
N ILE A 43 -5.07 -5.16 7.72
CA ILE A 43 -3.63 -5.44 7.85
C ILE A 43 -3.08 -4.93 9.19
N LYS A 44 -3.45 -3.71 9.59
CA LYS A 44 -3.06 -3.15 10.90
C LYS A 44 -3.63 -3.97 12.06
N ASN A 45 -4.89 -4.40 11.97
CA ASN A 45 -5.53 -5.25 12.98
C ASN A 45 -4.87 -6.63 13.12
N LEU A 46 -4.23 -7.14 12.07
CA LEU A 46 -3.41 -8.36 12.12
C LEU A 46 -2.03 -8.16 12.78
N GLY A 47 -1.69 -6.93 13.21
CA GLY A 47 -0.41 -6.63 13.87
C GLY A 47 0.73 -6.24 12.93
N TYR A 48 0.43 -5.86 11.69
CA TYR A 48 1.42 -5.31 10.77
C TYR A 48 1.51 -3.78 10.89
N THR A 49 2.73 -3.27 10.89
CA THR A 49 3.01 -1.86 10.65
C THR A 49 3.00 -1.59 9.15
N VAL A 50 2.32 -0.51 8.72
CA VAL A 50 2.29 -0.09 7.32
C VAL A 50 3.14 1.16 7.16
N ASN A 51 4.27 1.02 6.46
CA ASN A 51 5.21 2.11 6.21
C ASN A 51 5.05 2.62 4.77
N VAL A 52 4.97 3.93 4.60
CA VAL A 52 4.94 4.56 3.27
C VAL A 52 6.38 4.78 2.84
N ARG A 53 6.78 4.21 1.69
CA ARG A 53 8.07 4.56 1.07
C ARG A 53 8.03 6.01 0.63
N PRO A 54 9.06 6.82 0.98
CA PRO A 54 9.24 8.13 0.37
C PRO A 54 9.29 7.94 -1.15
N ASN A 55 8.51 8.72 -1.87
CA ASN A 55 8.58 8.79 -3.31
C ASN A 55 10.01 9.25 -3.63
N GLU A 56 10.75 8.50 -4.45
CA GLU A 56 11.94 9.07 -5.07
C GLU A 56 11.50 10.30 -5.86
N PRO A 57 12.18 11.45 -5.72
CA PRO A 57 11.81 12.63 -6.47
C PRO A 57 11.82 12.28 -7.95
N THR A 58 10.70 12.52 -8.63
CA THR A 58 10.63 12.38 -10.09
C THR A 58 11.66 13.36 -10.66
N THR A 59 12.83 12.87 -11.04
CA THR A 59 13.80 13.66 -11.79
C THR A 59 13.15 13.97 -13.14
N LEU A 60 12.70 15.21 -13.32
CA LEU A 60 12.22 15.76 -14.58
C LEU A 60 13.39 15.95 -15.55
#